data_AF-A0A4S4MYA8-F1
#
_entry.id   AF-A0A4S4MYA8-F1
#
_cell.length_a   1.000
_cell.length_b   1.000
_cell.length_c   1.000
_cell.angle_alpha   90.00
_cell.angle_beta   90.00
_cell.angle_gamma   90.00
#
_symmetry.space_group_name_H-M   'P 1'
#
loop_
_entity.id
_entity.type
_entity.pdbx_description
1 polymer ?
#
loop_
_entity_poly.entity_id
_entity_poly.type
_entity_poly.pdbx_seq_one_letter_code
_entity_poly.pdbx_strand_id
1 'polypeptide(L)'
;MLNCLLAGLQDYTTDERGDVGSWIRMVCIKGLTDVAIVLLNNGAHIPALPDYFPPSKFHDAIGGTLKQGVERLDNVRQHAGQQILRLLEFQVPDFPGNGQWLIHGDALMRQLFLSGEEISGWHEGSWLFPKAVRLLEIPEYRQKLLSGFVLSVNSRTDSTQRPVSTSLVNYAKSLPTEETAGISYSLPHLAEDLVAQCSRNLGSNAVVIPVLQTFNILLEGDAFESIYEDPAKCQSLKAMYSIAARNVSKINNVQRIGACMRILINMLPIPELRPQCIQKLSEFLAHRYPKIRADAAEYLYLILQTKDLGYDTEEAEDVILETEWYC
;
A
#
# COMPACT_ATOMS: atom_id res chain seq x y z
N MET A 1 17.34 23.46 5.05
CA MET A 1 17.99 22.28 4.45
C MET A 1 17.15 21.02 4.59
N LEU A 2 16.91 20.49 5.80
CA LEU A 2 16.14 19.24 6.00
C LEU A 2 14.77 19.23 5.30
N ASN A 3 14.00 20.32 5.41
CA ASN A 3 12.70 20.41 4.73
C ASN A 3 12.81 20.32 3.19
N CYS A 4 13.89 20.86 2.59
CA CYS A 4 14.11 20.76 1.15
C CYS A 4 14.43 19.32 0.74
N LEU A 5 15.27 18.63 1.52
CA LEU A 5 15.58 17.22 1.27
C LEU A 5 14.33 16.33 1.43
N LEU A 6 13.53 16.56 2.47
CA LEU A 6 12.26 15.85 2.67
C LEU A 6 11.26 16.13 1.53
N ALA A 7 11.19 17.37 1.04
CA ALA A 7 10.37 17.70 -0.11
C ALA A 7 10.85 16.99 -1.38
N GLY A 8 12.16 16.87 -1.58
CA GLY A 8 12.75 16.14 -2.71
C GLY A 8 12.41 14.65 -2.74
N LEU A 9 12.04 14.03 -1.60
CA LEU A 9 11.52 12.66 -1.58
C LEU A 9 10.17 12.50 -2.30
N GLN A 10 9.48 13.60 -2.59
CA GLN A 10 8.21 13.60 -3.33
C GLN A 10 8.38 13.97 -4.81
N ASP A 11 9.61 13.98 -5.33
CA ASP A 11 9.85 14.24 -6.75
C ASP A 11 9.58 12.99 -7.60
N TYR A 12 8.37 12.93 -8.17
CA TYR A 12 7.94 11.90 -9.13
C TYR A 12 7.86 12.47 -10.56
N THR A 13 8.69 13.47 -10.88
CA THR A 13 8.72 14.06 -12.21
C THR A 13 9.10 13.01 -13.25
N THR A 14 8.32 12.96 -14.32
CA THR A 14 8.55 12.04 -15.45
C THR A 14 8.80 12.80 -16.73
N ASP A 15 9.75 12.35 -17.55
CA ASP A 15 9.93 12.80 -18.92
C ASP A 15 9.94 11.60 -19.89
N GLU A 16 10.35 11.79 -21.14
CA GLU A 16 10.42 10.74 -22.18
C GLU A 16 11.30 9.54 -21.79
N ARG A 17 12.22 9.72 -20.83
CA ARG A 17 13.12 8.67 -20.31
C ARG A 17 12.52 7.93 -19.11
N GLY A 18 11.34 8.33 -18.65
CA GLY A 18 10.67 7.77 -17.47
C GLY A 18 10.81 8.65 -16.24
N ASP A 19 10.95 8.03 -15.06
CA ASP A 19 10.97 8.70 -13.75
C ASP A 19 12.32 9.35 -13.46
N VAL A 20 12.54 10.54 -14.01
CA VAL A 20 13.77 11.34 -13.78
C VAL A 20 13.83 11.94 -12.38
N GLY A 21 12.68 12.12 -11.71
CA GLY A 21 12.61 12.52 -10.32
C GLY A 21 13.28 11.52 -9.36
N SER A 22 13.40 10.26 -9.76
CA SER A 22 14.15 9.23 -9.01
C SER A 22 15.58 9.64 -8.66
N TRP A 23 16.27 10.41 -9.52
CA TRP A 23 17.62 10.90 -9.23
C TRP A 23 17.63 11.90 -8.07
N ILE A 24 16.66 12.82 -8.05
CA ILE A 24 16.49 13.78 -6.97
C ILE A 24 16.17 13.03 -5.67
N ARG A 25 15.25 12.07 -5.73
CA ARG A 25 14.89 11.23 -4.56
C ARG A 25 16.11 10.50 -4.00
N MET A 26 16.93 9.85 -4.81
CA MET A 26 18.15 9.16 -4.34
C MET A 26 19.16 10.11 -3.70
N VAL A 27 19.41 11.28 -4.32
CA VAL A 27 20.30 12.31 -3.75
C VAL A 27 19.75 12.82 -2.41
N CYS A 28 18.44 13.05 -2.32
CA CYS A 28 17.80 13.48 -1.07
C CYS A 28 17.87 12.41 0.02
N ILE A 29 17.63 11.13 -0.30
CA ILE A 29 17.80 10.02 0.62
C ILE A 29 19.23 10.01 1.18
N LYS A 30 20.25 10.06 0.31
CA LYS A 30 21.65 10.11 0.75
C LYS A 30 21.93 11.33 1.63
N GLY A 31 21.47 12.50 1.20
CA GLY A 31 21.67 13.76 1.93
C GLY A 31 21.04 13.74 3.32
N LEU A 32 19.83 13.16 3.46
CA LEU A 32 19.18 13.01 4.77
C LEU A 32 20.00 12.11 5.69
N THR A 33 20.50 10.98 5.18
CA THR A 33 21.36 10.07 5.94
C THR A 33 22.68 10.73 6.36
N ASP A 34 23.35 11.41 5.43
CA ASP A 34 24.62 12.10 5.72
C ASP A 34 24.43 13.20 6.76
N VAL A 35 23.40 14.03 6.61
CA VAL A 35 23.07 15.10 7.56
C VAL A 35 22.75 14.53 8.93
N ALA A 36 21.93 13.47 9.01
CA ALA A 36 21.60 12.81 10.27
C ALA A 36 22.87 12.31 10.98
N ILE A 37 23.74 11.57 10.28
CA ILE A 37 24.99 11.04 10.84
C ILE A 37 25.91 12.16 11.30
N VAL A 38 26.09 13.22 10.50
CA VAL A 38 26.96 14.35 10.86
C VAL A 38 26.45 15.08 12.09
N LEU A 39 25.14 15.39 12.15
CA LEU A 39 24.56 16.11 13.28
C LEU A 39 24.59 15.28 14.56
N LEU A 40 24.29 13.98 14.48
CA LEU A 40 24.33 13.08 15.63
C LEU A 40 25.76 12.82 16.12
N ASN A 41 26.73 12.67 15.22
CA ASN A 41 28.15 12.54 15.59
C ASN A 41 28.67 13.74 16.38
N ASN A 42 28.13 14.94 16.09
CA ASN A 42 28.52 16.18 16.75
C ASN A 42 27.51 16.61 17.83
N GLY A 43 26.56 15.74 18.22
CA GLY A 43 25.43 16.12 19.06
C GLY A 43 25.84 16.70 20.41
N ALA A 44 26.91 16.17 21.02
CA ALA A 44 27.47 16.70 22.26
C ALA A 44 28.02 18.14 22.15
N HIS A 45 28.33 18.59 20.93
CA HIS A 45 28.92 19.89 20.64
C HIS A 45 27.93 20.87 19.99
N ILE A 46 26.68 20.47 19.75
CA ILE A 46 25.64 21.31 19.17
C ILE A 46 24.65 21.70 20.27
N PRO A 47 24.73 22.93 20.81
CA PRO A 47 23.72 23.43 21.73
C PRO A 47 22.35 23.42 21.06
N ALA A 48 21.34 22.96 21.80
CA ALA A 48 19.97 22.88 21.30
C ALA A 48 19.82 22.10 19.97
N LEU A 49 20.53 20.97 19.82
CA LEU A 49 20.37 20.06 18.68
C LEU A 49 18.90 19.81 18.27
N PRO A 50 17.92 19.62 19.20
CA PRO A 50 16.51 19.47 18.83
C PRO A 50 15.93 20.62 17.97
N ASP A 51 16.43 21.84 18.09
CA ASP A 51 15.93 22.99 17.32
C ASP A 51 16.42 22.94 15.85
N TYR A 52 17.63 22.42 15.64
CA TYR A 52 18.25 22.28 14.31
C TYR A 52 17.90 20.96 13.63
N PHE A 53 17.77 19.90 14.43
CA PHE A 53 17.44 18.56 13.97
C PHE A 53 16.32 17.95 14.82
N PRO A 54 15.07 18.43 14.64
CA PRO A 54 13.95 17.90 15.41
C PRO A 54 13.83 16.37 15.25
N PRO A 55 13.60 15.62 16.35
CA PRO A 55 13.37 14.17 16.29
C PRO A 55 12.29 13.76 15.28
N SER A 56 11.22 14.55 15.18
CA SER A 56 10.16 14.34 14.18
C SER A 56 10.68 14.41 12.74
N LYS A 57 11.63 15.29 12.45
CA LYS A 57 12.26 15.41 11.12
C LYS A 57 13.19 14.24 10.81
N PHE A 58 13.83 13.67 11.83
CA PHE A 58 14.56 12.43 11.69
C PHE A 58 13.62 11.27 11.34
N HIS A 59 12.52 11.08 12.06
CA HIS A 59 11.54 10.05 11.75
C HIS A 59 10.80 10.28 10.42
N ASP A 60 10.62 11.55 10.00
CA ASP A 60 10.17 11.89 8.66
C ASP A 60 11.16 11.41 7.59
N ALA A 61 12.46 11.57 7.82
CA ALA A 61 13.51 11.10 6.93
C ALA A 61 13.57 9.57 6.86
N ILE A 62 13.47 8.88 8.01
CA ILE A 62 13.44 7.41 8.06
C ILE A 62 12.21 6.88 7.32
N GLY A 63 11.00 7.31 7.71
CA GLY A 63 9.78 6.84 7.07
C GLY A 63 9.70 7.23 5.59
N GLY A 64 10.22 8.39 5.21
CA GLY A 64 10.34 8.81 3.81
C GLY A 64 11.27 7.90 3.02
N THR A 65 12.42 7.55 3.60
CA THR A 65 13.38 6.62 2.97
C THR A 65 12.82 5.20 2.89
N LEU A 66 12.11 4.72 3.92
CA LEU A 66 11.45 3.42 3.91
C LEU A 66 10.36 3.33 2.84
N LYS A 67 9.57 4.39 2.65
CA LYS A 67 8.60 4.49 1.53
C LYS A 67 9.31 4.26 0.19
N GLN A 68 10.41 4.98 -0.06
CA GLN A 68 11.22 4.83 -1.28
C GLN A 68 11.81 3.42 -1.40
N GLY A 69 12.13 2.81 -0.26
CA GLY A 69 12.60 1.44 -0.11
C GLY A 69 11.66 0.35 -0.60
N VAL A 70 10.37 0.61 -0.61
CA VAL A 70 9.34 -0.36 -0.99
C VAL A 70 8.57 0.04 -2.23
N GLU A 71 9.09 1.01 -2.99
CA GLU A 71 8.48 1.56 -4.21
C GLU A 71 8.92 0.85 -5.50
N ARG A 72 8.34 1.28 -6.63
CA ARG A 72 8.40 0.56 -7.91
C ARG A 72 9.78 0.42 -8.58
N LEU A 73 10.77 1.25 -8.23
CA LEU A 73 12.06 1.30 -8.95
C LEU A 73 13.17 0.57 -8.19
N ASP A 74 13.71 -0.47 -8.80
CA ASP A 74 14.73 -1.36 -8.23
C ASP A 74 15.97 -0.61 -7.71
N ASN A 75 16.47 0.36 -8.49
CA ASN A 75 17.63 1.17 -8.12
C ASN A 75 17.34 2.09 -6.92
N VAL A 76 16.15 2.68 -6.86
CA VAL A 76 15.73 3.52 -5.72
C VAL A 76 15.57 2.68 -4.47
N ARG A 77 14.95 1.49 -4.58
CA ARG A 77 14.84 0.54 -3.46
C ARG A 77 16.21 0.16 -2.93
N GLN A 78 17.11 -0.25 -3.82
CA GLN A 78 18.47 -0.61 -3.43
C GLN A 78 19.20 0.53 -2.72
N HIS A 79 19.13 1.74 -3.26
CA HIS A 79 19.76 2.91 -2.68
C HIS A 79 19.15 3.27 -1.31
N ALA A 80 17.83 3.22 -1.18
CA ALA A 80 17.14 3.44 0.09
C ALA A 80 17.55 2.41 1.15
N GLY A 81 17.62 1.13 0.76
CA GLY A 81 18.06 0.05 1.63
C GLY A 81 19.45 0.27 2.18
N GLN A 82 20.40 0.59 1.30
CA GLN A 82 21.78 0.91 1.70
C GLN A 82 21.82 2.05 2.73
N GLN A 83 21.01 3.10 2.56
CA GLN A 83 20.99 4.21 3.51
C GLN A 83 20.31 3.87 4.84
N ILE A 84 19.28 3.03 4.83
CA ILE A 84 18.65 2.52 6.07
C ILE A 84 19.62 1.63 6.83
N LEU A 85 20.29 0.69 6.15
CA LEU A 85 21.29 -0.18 6.76
C LEU A 85 22.42 0.63 7.38
N ARG A 86 22.93 1.64 6.67
CA ARG A 86 23.94 2.55 7.19
C ARG A 86 23.49 3.31 8.45
N LEU A 87 22.22 3.70 8.54
CA LEU A 87 21.67 4.34 9.74
C LEU A 87 21.44 3.35 10.89
N LEU A 88 21.07 2.10 10.59
CA LEU A 88 20.98 1.04 11.60
C LEU A 88 22.38 0.68 12.13
N GLU A 89 23.39 0.56 11.29
CA GLU A 89 24.76 0.26 11.72
C GLU A 89 25.43 1.44 12.45
N PHE A 90 24.90 2.66 12.27
CA PHE A 90 25.42 3.85 12.93
C PHE A 90 25.15 3.82 14.45
N GLN A 91 26.24 3.82 15.23
CA GLN A 91 26.18 3.96 16.68
C GLN A 91 26.03 5.44 17.04
N VAL A 92 24.83 5.84 17.47
CA VAL A 92 24.58 7.20 17.96
C VAL A 92 25.46 7.43 19.20
N PRO A 93 26.32 8.47 19.22
CA PRO A 93 27.16 8.75 20.38
C PRO A 93 26.34 9.04 21.63
N ASP A 94 26.94 8.84 22.80
CA ASP A 94 26.32 9.18 24.07
C ASP A 94 26.32 10.70 24.30
N PHE A 95 25.14 11.29 24.35
CA PHE A 95 24.92 12.69 24.73
C PHE A 95 23.51 12.85 25.32
N PRO A 96 23.26 13.86 26.17
CA PRO A 96 21.96 14.05 26.81
C PRO A 96 20.81 14.12 25.80
N GLY A 97 19.86 13.21 25.91
CA GLY A 97 18.67 13.16 25.05
C GLY A 97 18.85 12.46 23.70
N ASN A 98 19.99 11.83 23.43
CA ASN A 98 20.24 11.09 22.17
C ASN A 98 19.18 10.02 21.83
N GLY A 99 18.50 9.47 22.84
CA GLY A 99 17.42 8.51 22.71
C GLY A 99 16.27 8.94 21.79
N GLN A 100 16.09 10.25 21.58
CA GLN A 100 15.06 10.80 20.68
C GLN A 100 15.35 10.54 19.19
N TRP A 101 16.57 10.16 18.82
CA TRP A 101 16.97 9.84 17.45
C TRP A 101 17.26 8.35 17.25
N LEU A 102 16.71 7.49 18.12
CA LEU A 102 16.75 6.05 17.92
C LEU A 102 15.69 5.62 16.92
N ILE A 103 16.05 4.75 15.98
CA ILE A 103 15.12 4.25 14.97
C ILE A 103 14.06 3.38 15.66
N HIS A 104 12.80 3.80 15.57
CA HIS A 104 11.67 2.98 16.03
C HIS A 104 11.61 1.67 15.23
N GLY A 105 11.55 0.53 15.94
CA GLY A 105 11.59 -0.79 15.32
C GLY A 105 12.99 -1.25 14.85
N ASP A 106 14.07 -0.63 15.36
CA ASP A 106 15.47 -1.02 15.09
C ASP A 106 15.69 -2.54 15.18
N ALA A 107 15.27 -3.17 16.29
CA ALA A 107 15.45 -4.62 16.49
C ALA A 107 14.80 -5.46 15.37
N LEU A 108 13.58 -5.11 14.97
CA LEU A 108 12.88 -5.78 13.87
C LEU A 108 13.59 -5.55 12.53
N MET A 109 14.00 -4.32 12.23
CA MET A 109 14.71 -4.02 10.98
C MET A 109 16.05 -4.75 10.91
N ARG A 110 16.81 -4.82 12.01
CA ARG A 110 18.06 -5.60 12.08
C ARG A 110 17.79 -7.08 11.87
N GLN A 111 16.76 -7.62 12.54
CA GLN A 111 16.37 -9.01 12.33
C GLN A 111 16.04 -9.29 10.86
N LEU A 112 15.29 -8.42 10.20
CA LEU A 112 14.86 -8.65 8.82
C LEU A 112 15.99 -8.50 7.79
N PHE A 113 16.89 -7.54 7.99
CA PHE A 113 17.83 -7.10 6.95
C PHE A 113 19.33 -7.25 7.27
N LEU A 114 19.70 -7.57 8.52
CA LEU A 114 21.10 -7.73 8.94
C LEU A 114 21.43 -9.12 9.50
N SER A 115 20.46 -10.03 9.62
CA SER A 115 20.66 -11.36 10.24
C SER A 115 20.90 -12.54 9.27
N GLY A 116 20.92 -12.29 7.95
CA GLY A 116 21.02 -13.34 6.92
C GLY A 116 22.30 -13.27 6.07
N GLU A 117 22.50 -14.29 5.22
CA GLU A 117 23.68 -14.40 4.33
C GLU A 117 23.74 -13.29 3.26
N GLU A 118 22.57 -12.84 2.79
CA GLU A 118 22.45 -11.70 1.87
C GLU A 118 21.96 -10.47 2.62
N ILE A 119 22.86 -9.51 2.82
CA ILE A 119 22.58 -8.24 3.49
C ILE A 119 22.07 -7.17 2.49
N SER A 120 22.14 -7.42 1.18
CA SER A 120 21.90 -6.39 0.13
C SER A 120 21.02 -6.89 -1.03
N GLY A 121 19.75 -7.20 -0.76
CA GLY A 121 18.76 -7.66 -1.76
C GLY A 121 17.61 -6.68 -2.06
N TRP A 122 17.68 -5.40 -1.67
CA TRP A 122 16.52 -4.48 -1.77
C TRP A 122 16.05 -4.20 -3.21
N HIS A 123 16.92 -4.36 -4.22
CA HIS A 123 16.48 -4.32 -5.61
C HIS A 123 15.58 -5.51 -5.99
N GLU A 124 15.73 -6.66 -5.36
CA GLU A 124 15.02 -7.89 -5.72
C GLU A 124 13.68 -8.01 -4.98
N GLY A 125 12.57 -7.96 -5.72
CA GLY A 125 11.22 -8.00 -5.14
C GLY A 125 10.92 -9.29 -4.36
N SER A 126 11.33 -10.45 -4.87
CA SER A 126 11.17 -11.76 -4.22
C SER A 126 11.84 -11.84 -2.86
N TRP A 127 13.00 -11.20 -2.72
CA TRP A 127 13.73 -11.13 -1.45
C TRP A 127 13.15 -10.05 -0.52
N LEU A 128 12.83 -8.88 -1.07
CA LEU A 128 12.46 -7.70 -0.29
C LEU A 128 11.05 -7.80 0.30
N PHE A 129 10.04 -8.01 -0.54
CA PHE A 129 8.65 -7.77 -0.15
C PHE A 129 8.16 -8.70 0.97
N PRO A 130 8.53 -9.99 1.05
CA PRO A 130 8.16 -10.84 2.19
C PRO A 130 8.69 -10.31 3.53
N LYS A 131 9.83 -9.61 3.52
CA LYS A 131 10.42 -8.97 4.70
C LYS A 131 9.81 -7.59 4.95
N ALA A 132 9.69 -6.79 3.91
CA ALA A 132 9.29 -5.39 4.01
C ALA A 132 7.85 -5.22 4.53
N VAL A 133 6.91 -6.11 4.18
CA VAL A 133 5.52 -6.03 4.68
C VAL A 133 5.44 -6.08 6.21
N ARG A 134 6.41 -6.74 6.88
CA ARG A 134 6.49 -6.78 8.36
C ARG A 134 6.84 -5.42 8.96
N LEU A 135 7.41 -4.49 8.18
CA LEU A 135 7.66 -3.13 8.66
C LEU A 135 6.37 -2.35 8.95
N LEU A 136 5.21 -2.82 8.46
CA LEU A 136 3.90 -2.26 8.82
C LEU A 136 3.58 -2.42 10.32
N GLU A 137 4.26 -3.31 11.05
CA GLU A 137 4.16 -3.39 12.51
C GLU A 137 4.66 -2.16 13.24
N ILE A 138 5.49 -1.33 12.58
CA ILE A 138 6.10 -0.15 13.18
C ILE A 138 5.15 1.05 12.98
N PRO A 139 4.39 1.49 14.00
CA PRO A 139 3.31 2.46 13.81
C PRO A 139 3.81 3.79 13.24
N GLU A 140 5.01 4.22 13.66
CA GLU A 140 5.65 5.48 13.24
C GLU A 140 5.82 5.59 11.71
N TYR A 141 6.09 4.47 11.02
CA TYR A 141 6.41 4.47 9.59
C TYR A 141 5.33 3.84 8.71
N ARG A 142 4.34 3.19 9.33
CA ARG A 142 3.31 2.38 8.67
C ARG A 142 2.62 3.11 7.51
N GLN A 143 2.16 4.34 7.73
CA GLN A 143 1.44 5.10 6.71
C GLN A 143 2.31 5.37 5.46
N LYS A 144 3.58 5.72 5.67
CA LYS A 144 4.54 6.00 4.58
C LYS A 144 4.89 4.71 3.84
N LEU A 145 5.12 3.62 4.56
CA LEU A 145 5.34 2.28 3.99
C LEU A 145 4.15 1.80 3.16
N LEU A 146 2.94 1.90 3.69
CA LEU A 146 1.73 1.50 2.99
C LEU A 146 1.55 2.28 1.69
N SER A 147 1.83 3.59 1.69
CA SER A 147 1.83 4.38 0.45
C SER A 147 2.86 3.89 -0.57
N GLY A 148 4.04 3.45 -0.12
CA GLY A 148 5.05 2.86 -1.00
C GLY A 148 4.62 1.50 -1.57
N PHE A 149 4.03 0.62 -0.75
CA PHE A 149 3.46 -0.65 -1.21
C PHE A 149 2.36 -0.45 -2.24
N VAL A 150 1.44 0.49 -2.00
CA VAL A 150 0.39 0.85 -2.96
C VAL A 150 1.00 1.24 -4.31
N LEU A 151 2.09 2.01 -4.34
CA LEU A 151 2.78 2.35 -5.60
C LEU A 151 3.41 1.13 -6.29
N SER A 152 4.00 0.20 -5.54
CA SER A 152 4.63 -1.02 -6.08
C SER A 152 3.62 -2.04 -6.58
N VAL A 153 2.50 -2.21 -5.87
CA VAL A 153 1.38 -3.06 -6.29
C VAL A 153 0.83 -2.61 -7.64
N ASN A 154 0.90 -1.31 -7.92
CA ASN A 154 0.44 -0.72 -9.17
C ASN A 154 1.56 -0.50 -10.19
N SER A 155 2.71 -1.16 -10.00
CA SER A 155 3.78 -1.19 -11.00
C SER A 155 3.35 -1.94 -12.25
N ARG A 156 3.87 -1.52 -13.41
CA ARG A 156 3.68 -2.23 -14.69
C ARG A 156 4.67 -3.37 -14.89
N THR A 157 5.62 -3.51 -13.97
CA THR A 157 6.69 -4.52 -14.06
C THR A 157 6.35 -5.71 -13.18
N ASP A 158 6.14 -6.87 -13.79
CA ASP A 158 5.77 -8.11 -13.10
C ASP A 158 6.77 -8.55 -12.03
N SER A 159 8.08 -8.30 -12.24
CA SER A 159 9.14 -8.58 -11.26
C SER A 159 9.02 -7.78 -9.96
N THR A 160 8.26 -6.68 -9.98
CA THR A 160 7.88 -5.92 -8.77
C THR A 160 6.46 -6.24 -8.35
N GLN A 161 5.51 -6.21 -9.29
CA GLN A 161 4.08 -6.31 -8.99
C GLN A 161 3.68 -7.66 -8.40
N ARG A 162 4.20 -8.78 -8.92
CA ARG A 162 3.81 -10.10 -8.41
C ARG A 162 4.36 -10.34 -7.00
N PRO A 163 5.67 -10.13 -6.72
CA PRO A 163 6.19 -10.36 -5.38
C PRO A 163 5.56 -9.47 -4.30
N VAL A 164 5.30 -8.18 -4.59
CA VAL A 164 4.62 -7.30 -3.60
C VAL A 164 3.18 -7.73 -3.36
N SER A 165 2.44 -8.11 -4.40
CA SER A 165 1.04 -8.53 -4.29
C SER A 165 0.93 -9.81 -3.46
N THR A 166 1.73 -10.83 -3.79
CA THR A 166 1.78 -12.10 -3.04
C THR A 166 2.17 -11.87 -1.59
N SER A 167 3.20 -11.05 -1.34
CA SER A 167 3.67 -10.77 0.02
C SER A 167 2.63 -10.03 0.85
N LEU A 168 1.93 -9.06 0.25
CA LEU A 168 0.92 -8.27 0.94
C LEU A 168 -0.34 -9.10 1.25
N VAL A 169 -0.78 -9.95 0.32
CA VAL A 169 -1.90 -10.90 0.55
C VAL A 169 -1.55 -11.88 1.66
N ASN A 170 -0.37 -12.51 1.60
CA ASN A 170 0.07 -13.45 2.63
C ASN A 170 0.20 -12.78 4.00
N TYR A 171 0.74 -11.55 4.03
CA TYR A 171 0.82 -10.76 5.24
C TYR A 171 -0.57 -10.49 5.82
N ALA A 172 -1.50 -9.98 4.99
CA ALA A 172 -2.88 -9.71 5.41
C ALA A 172 -3.57 -10.95 5.98
N LYS A 173 -3.42 -12.13 5.34
CA LYS A 173 -3.95 -13.41 5.85
C LYS A 173 -3.35 -13.84 7.19
N SER A 174 -2.12 -13.44 7.49
CA SER A 174 -1.44 -13.74 8.76
C SER A 174 -1.75 -12.74 9.87
N LEU A 175 -2.42 -11.62 9.56
CA LEU A 175 -2.80 -10.65 10.56
C LEU A 175 -3.95 -11.19 11.42
N PRO A 176 -3.95 -10.88 12.72
CA PRO A 176 -5.06 -11.20 13.60
C PRO A 176 -6.32 -10.43 13.19
N THR A 177 -7.49 -11.03 13.44
CA THR A 177 -8.80 -10.42 13.16
C THR A 177 -9.36 -9.63 14.35
N GLU A 178 -8.79 -9.83 15.54
CA GLU A 178 -9.22 -9.20 16.78
C GLU A 178 -8.10 -8.38 17.41
N GLU A 179 -8.50 -7.29 18.05
CA GLU A 179 -7.61 -6.55 18.95
C GLU A 179 -7.50 -7.31 20.26
N THR A 180 -6.33 -7.90 20.52
CA THR A 180 -5.99 -8.39 21.86
C THR A 180 -4.86 -7.55 22.44
N ALA A 181 -4.77 -7.52 23.77
CA ALA A 181 -3.74 -6.77 24.47
C ALA A 181 -2.34 -7.19 23.99
N GLY A 182 -1.64 -6.28 23.31
CA GLY A 182 -0.30 -6.49 22.77
C GLY A 182 -0.21 -6.63 21.23
N ILE A 183 -1.34 -6.74 20.53
CA ILE A 183 -1.38 -6.71 19.06
C ILE A 183 -1.35 -5.25 18.58
N SER A 184 -0.28 -4.86 17.87
CA SER A 184 -0.11 -3.49 17.36
C SER A 184 -0.76 -3.22 16.00
N TYR A 185 -1.20 -4.28 15.31
CA TYR A 185 -1.80 -4.18 13.97
C TYR A 185 -2.63 -5.43 13.63
N SER A 186 -3.84 -5.21 13.11
CA SER A 186 -4.79 -6.27 12.76
C SER A 186 -5.28 -6.12 11.31
N LEU A 187 -5.95 -7.15 10.80
CA LEU A 187 -6.52 -7.12 9.45
C LEU A 187 -7.54 -5.98 9.24
N PRO A 188 -8.47 -5.70 10.17
CA PRO A 188 -9.33 -4.52 10.08
C PRO A 188 -8.56 -3.18 10.00
N HIS A 189 -7.47 -3.04 10.77
CA HIS A 189 -6.63 -1.83 10.72
C HIS A 189 -5.92 -1.67 9.37
N LEU A 190 -5.46 -2.76 8.75
CA LEU A 190 -4.90 -2.71 7.40
C LEU A 190 -5.91 -2.19 6.38
N ALA A 191 -7.16 -2.70 6.45
CA ALA A 191 -8.23 -2.21 5.59
C ALA A 191 -8.56 -0.73 5.88
N GLU A 192 -8.59 -0.33 7.16
CA GLU A 192 -8.83 1.06 7.58
C GLU A 192 -7.74 2.00 7.05
N ASP A 193 -6.47 1.63 7.18
CA ASP A 193 -5.34 2.44 6.71
C ASP A 193 -5.36 2.63 5.18
N LEU A 194 -5.77 1.61 4.42
CA LEU A 194 -5.98 1.73 2.97
C LEU A 194 -7.14 2.68 2.64
N VAL A 195 -8.28 2.55 3.33
CA VAL A 195 -9.44 3.45 3.18
C VAL A 195 -9.04 4.89 3.52
N ALA A 196 -8.25 5.10 4.57
CA ALA A 196 -7.79 6.42 4.98
C ALA A 196 -6.91 7.09 3.91
N GLN A 197 -6.07 6.33 3.18
CA GLN A 197 -5.25 6.89 2.11
C GLN A 197 -6.07 7.47 0.97
N CYS A 198 -7.13 6.78 0.51
CA CYS A 198 -7.97 7.31 -0.57
C CYS A 198 -8.93 8.41 -0.08
N SER A 199 -9.40 8.34 1.17
CA SER A 199 -10.36 9.30 1.74
C SER A 199 -9.81 10.73 1.83
N ARG A 200 -8.48 10.89 1.94
CA ARG A 200 -7.82 12.21 1.98
C ARG A 200 -7.94 12.99 0.68
N ASN A 201 -8.12 12.32 -0.47
CA ASN A 201 -8.24 12.99 -1.77
C ASN A 201 -9.06 12.16 -2.77
N LEU A 202 -10.36 12.02 -2.51
CA LEU A 202 -11.30 11.26 -3.35
C LEU A 202 -11.45 11.81 -4.78
N GLY A 203 -11.06 13.06 -5.02
CA GLY A 203 -11.08 13.69 -6.34
C GLY A 203 -9.92 13.25 -7.23
N SER A 204 -8.79 12.85 -6.66
CA SER A 204 -7.59 12.51 -7.41
C SER A 204 -7.58 11.06 -7.86
N ASN A 205 -7.68 10.83 -9.17
CA ASN A 205 -7.54 9.49 -9.75
C ASN A 205 -6.14 8.90 -9.45
N ALA A 206 -5.10 9.73 -9.35
CA ALA A 206 -3.75 9.30 -9.01
C ALA A 206 -3.62 8.75 -7.57
N VAL A 207 -4.58 9.05 -6.70
CA VAL A 207 -4.64 8.52 -5.33
C VAL A 207 -5.65 7.37 -5.24
N VAL A 208 -6.85 7.58 -5.77
CA VAL A 208 -7.96 6.62 -5.59
C VAL A 208 -7.74 5.33 -6.38
N ILE A 209 -7.28 5.41 -7.64
CA ILE A 209 -7.12 4.21 -8.48
C ILE A 209 -6.10 3.24 -7.88
N PRO A 210 -4.88 3.66 -7.48
CA PRO A 210 -3.92 2.74 -6.87
C PRO A 210 -4.44 2.05 -5.62
N VAL A 211 -5.15 2.78 -4.74
CA VAL A 211 -5.72 2.20 -3.52
C VAL A 211 -6.81 1.18 -3.86
N LEU A 212 -7.72 1.48 -4.79
CA LEU A 212 -8.75 0.52 -5.23
C LEU A 212 -8.12 -0.74 -5.82
N GLN A 213 -7.06 -0.59 -6.62
CA GLN A 213 -6.36 -1.72 -7.21
C GLN A 213 -5.64 -2.58 -6.15
N THR A 214 -5.00 -1.96 -5.16
CA THR A 214 -4.41 -2.68 -4.03
C THR A 214 -5.48 -3.43 -3.22
N PHE A 215 -6.63 -2.81 -3.00
CA PHE A 215 -7.74 -3.45 -2.27
C PHE A 215 -8.35 -4.61 -3.05
N ASN A 216 -8.46 -4.49 -4.38
CA ASN A 216 -8.88 -5.58 -5.26
C ASN A 216 -7.95 -6.80 -5.16
N ILE A 217 -6.63 -6.60 -5.15
CA ILE A 217 -5.67 -7.70 -4.99
C ILE A 217 -5.85 -8.41 -3.65
N LEU A 218 -6.16 -7.67 -2.58
CA LEU A 218 -6.45 -8.27 -1.28
C LEU A 218 -7.73 -9.08 -1.30
N LEU A 219 -8.79 -8.60 -1.94
CA LEU A 219 -10.05 -9.35 -2.09
C LEU A 219 -9.88 -10.59 -2.97
N GLU A 220 -9.24 -10.45 -4.13
CA GLU A 220 -8.95 -11.56 -5.06
C GLU A 220 -8.09 -12.64 -4.39
N GLY A 221 -7.18 -12.21 -3.53
CA GLY A 221 -6.34 -13.08 -2.74
C GLY A 221 -7.03 -13.68 -1.51
N ASP A 222 -8.34 -13.47 -1.29
CA ASP A 222 -9.09 -13.92 -0.11
C ASP A 222 -8.51 -13.44 1.22
N ALA A 223 -7.87 -12.27 1.23
CA ALA A 223 -7.22 -11.74 2.43
C ALA A 223 -8.21 -11.41 3.56
N PHE A 224 -9.48 -11.19 3.23
CA PHE A 224 -10.53 -10.76 4.16
C PHE A 224 -11.55 -11.85 4.50
N GLU A 225 -11.37 -13.08 4.01
CA GLU A 225 -12.33 -14.18 4.20
C GLU A 225 -12.65 -14.45 5.68
N SER A 226 -11.63 -14.33 6.55
CA SER A 226 -11.76 -14.55 8.00
C SER A 226 -12.64 -13.53 8.74
N ILE A 227 -13.09 -12.45 8.07
CA ILE A 227 -13.95 -11.41 8.67
C ILE A 227 -15.31 -11.26 7.96
N TYR A 228 -15.62 -12.06 6.94
CA TYR A 228 -16.86 -11.92 6.15
C TYR A 228 -18.14 -12.13 6.98
N GLU A 229 -18.10 -13.03 7.95
CA GLU A 229 -19.26 -13.38 8.80
C GLU A 229 -19.41 -12.47 10.02
N ASP A 230 -18.51 -11.50 10.22
CA ASP A 230 -18.55 -10.58 11.36
C ASP A 230 -18.86 -9.15 10.87
N PRO A 231 -20.13 -8.70 10.98
CA PRO A 231 -20.53 -7.37 10.51
C PRO A 231 -19.78 -6.21 11.18
N ALA A 232 -19.28 -6.40 12.40
CA ALA A 232 -18.53 -5.38 13.13
C ALA A 232 -17.12 -5.22 12.54
N LYS A 233 -16.49 -6.31 12.09
CA LYS A 233 -15.16 -6.31 11.45
C LYS A 233 -15.20 -5.85 10.00
N CYS A 234 -16.38 -5.84 9.36
CA CYS A 234 -16.58 -5.40 7.98
C CYS A 234 -16.65 -3.86 7.79
N GLN A 235 -16.44 -3.04 8.83
CA GLN A 235 -16.64 -1.59 8.73
C GLN A 235 -15.76 -0.91 7.66
N SER A 236 -14.49 -1.28 7.57
CA SER A 236 -13.58 -0.78 6.53
C SER A 236 -13.97 -1.24 5.12
N LEU A 237 -14.52 -2.46 5.00
CA LEU A 237 -15.06 -2.99 3.74
C LEU A 237 -16.30 -2.21 3.29
N LYS A 238 -17.20 -1.88 4.22
CA LYS A 238 -18.34 -0.97 3.98
C LYS A 238 -17.91 0.42 3.54
N ALA A 239 -16.87 0.96 4.15
CA ALA A 239 -16.30 2.24 3.75
C ALA A 239 -15.71 2.19 2.33
N MET A 240 -14.98 1.11 1.99
CA MET A 240 -14.44 0.90 0.66
C MET A 240 -15.55 0.71 -0.40
N TYR A 241 -16.59 -0.08 -0.09
CA TYR A 241 -17.79 -0.18 -0.93
C TYR A 241 -18.41 1.21 -1.18
N SER A 242 -18.56 2.01 -0.13
CA SER A 242 -19.13 3.36 -0.24
C SER A 242 -18.30 4.27 -1.15
N ILE A 243 -16.97 4.12 -1.15
CA ILE A 243 -16.08 4.86 -2.06
C ILE A 243 -16.24 4.35 -3.50
N ALA A 244 -16.28 3.04 -3.70
CA ALA A 244 -16.36 2.42 -5.02
C ALA A 244 -17.73 2.61 -5.70
N ALA A 245 -18.82 2.55 -4.94
CA ALA A 245 -20.20 2.68 -5.43
C ALA A 245 -20.67 4.14 -5.60
N ARG A 246 -19.88 5.11 -5.13
CA ARG A 246 -20.30 6.52 -5.13
C ARG A 246 -20.20 7.15 -6.51
N ASN A 247 -21.35 7.59 -7.03
CA ASN A 247 -21.47 8.36 -8.27
C ASN A 247 -20.80 7.70 -9.49
N VAL A 248 -20.83 6.37 -9.61
CA VAL A 248 -20.16 5.62 -10.68
C VAL A 248 -20.52 6.17 -12.06
N SER A 249 -21.81 6.43 -12.30
CA SER A 249 -22.33 7.02 -13.55
C SER A 249 -21.76 8.39 -13.91
N LYS A 250 -21.17 9.12 -12.96
CA LYS A 250 -20.54 10.44 -13.17
C LYS A 250 -19.01 10.35 -13.34
N ILE A 251 -18.42 9.18 -13.13
CA ILE A 251 -16.98 8.98 -13.30
C ILE A 251 -16.67 8.88 -14.80
N ASN A 252 -15.77 9.73 -15.30
CA ASN A 252 -15.37 9.69 -16.71
C ASN A 252 -14.12 8.83 -16.96
N ASN A 253 -13.32 8.56 -15.93
CA ASN A 253 -12.09 7.80 -16.05
C ASN A 253 -12.38 6.29 -16.05
N VAL A 254 -12.20 5.65 -17.20
CA VAL A 254 -12.48 4.21 -17.43
C VAL A 254 -11.71 3.31 -16.46
N GLN A 255 -10.45 3.62 -16.14
CA GLN A 255 -9.65 2.83 -15.19
C GLN A 255 -10.24 2.86 -13.79
N ARG A 256 -10.70 4.03 -13.33
CA ARG A 256 -11.38 4.16 -12.04
C ARG A 256 -12.71 3.40 -12.02
N ILE A 257 -13.50 3.49 -13.08
CA ILE A 257 -14.77 2.75 -13.19
C ILE A 257 -14.50 1.25 -13.09
N GLY A 258 -13.53 0.73 -13.85
CA GLY A 258 -13.14 -0.68 -13.80
C GLY A 258 -12.63 -1.10 -12.42
N ALA A 259 -11.82 -0.27 -11.75
CA ALA A 259 -11.36 -0.57 -10.39
C ALA A 259 -12.53 -0.62 -9.38
N CYS A 260 -13.50 0.31 -9.47
CA CYS A 260 -14.71 0.29 -8.66
C CYS A 260 -15.57 -0.95 -8.93
N MET A 261 -15.78 -1.29 -10.20
CA MET A 261 -16.52 -2.48 -10.63
C MET A 261 -15.93 -3.75 -10.00
N ARG A 262 -14.60 -3.93 -10.11
CA ARG A 262 -13.92 -5.10 -9.51
C ARG A 262 -14.12 -5.15 -8.00
N ILE A 263 -14.09 -4.01 -7.29
CA ILE A 263 -14.35 -3.98 -5.83
C ILE A 263 -15.74 -4.53 -5.53
N LEU A 264 -16.76 -4.05 -6.25
CA LEU A 264 -18.14 -4.46 -5.98
C LEU A 264 -18.37 -5.94 -6.26
N ILE A 265 -17.85 -6.44 -7.39
CA ILE A 265 -17.97 -7.86 -7.77
C ILE A 265 -17.18 -8.74 -6.77
N ASN A 266 -15.96 -8.35 -6.40
CA ASN A 266 -15.14 -9.08 -5.41
C ASN A 266 -15.75 -9.10 -4.00
N MET A 267 -16.68 -8.18 -3.69
CA MET A 267 -17.39 -8.14 -2.42
C MET A 267 -18.69 -8.96 -2.42
N LEU A 268 -19.10 -9.57 -3.54
CA LEU A 268 -20.28 -10.44 -3.60
C LEU A 268 -20.25 -11.63 -2.61
N PRO A 269 -19.09 -12.28 -2.35
CA PRO A 269 -19.02 -13.35 -1.35
C PRO A 269 -19.38 -12.88 0.07
N ILE A 270 -19.25 -11.57 0.37
CA ILE A 270 -19.44 -11.00 1.71
C ILE A 270 -20.93 -10.82 2.02
N PRO A 271 -21.55 -11.63 2.89
CA PRO A 271 -23.01 -11.64 3.06
C PRO A 271 -23.60 -10.27 3.41
N GLU A 272 -22.93 -9.52 4.27
CA GLU A 272 -23.35 -8.21 4.75
C GLU A 272 -23.37 -7.13 3.64
N LEU A 273 -22.50 -7.23 2.62
CA LEU A 273 -22.39 -6.26 1.52
C LEU A 273 -23.10 -6.72 0.26
N ARG A 274 -23.32 -8.02 0.10
CA ARG A 274 -23.84 -8.65 -1.11
C ARG A 274 -25.11 -7.99 -1.66
N PRO A 275 -26.18 -7.71 -0.87
CA PRO A 275 -27.38 -7.07 -1.42
C PRO A 275 -27.10 -5.70 -2.04
N GLN A 276 -26.21 -4.93 -1.43
CA GLN A 276 -25.83 -3.59 -1.87
C GLN A 276 -24.93 -3.66 -3.12
N CYS A 277 -24.06 -4.67 -3.22
CA CYS A 277 -23.28 -4.93 -4.42
C CYS A 277 -24.18 -5.31 -5.59
N ILE A 278 -25.10 -6.27 -5.42
CA ILE A 278 -26.04 -6.72 -6.46
C ILE A 278 -26.86 -5.54 -7.00
N GLN A 279 -27.41 -4.70 -6.13
CA GLN A 279 -28.18 -3.53 -6.54
C GLN A 279 -27.36 -2.59 -7.46
N LYS A 280 -26.05 -2.48 -7.21
CA LYS A 280 -25.14 -1.60 -7.96
C LYS A 280 -24.54 -2.22 -9.22
N LEU A 281 -24.59 -3.54 -9.40
CA LEU A 281 -24.05 -4.21 -10.59
C LEU A 281 -24.66 -3.67 -11.90
N SER A 282 -25.95 -3.33 -11.87
CA SER A 282 -26.64 -2.75 -13.02
C SER A 282 -25.99 -1.45 -13.54
N GLU A 283 -25.36 -0.65 -12.67
CA GLU A 283 -24.65 0.57 -13.08
C GLU A 283 -23.41 0.28 -13.95
N PHE A 284 -22.86 -0.93 -13.86
CA PHE A 284 -21.73 -1.39 -14.68
C PHE A 284 -22.17 -2.22 -15.89
N LEU A 285 -23.08 -3.17 -15.70
CA LEU A 285 -23.61 -4.03 -16.75
C LEU A 285 -24.42 -3.24 -17.80
N ALA A 286 -25.05 -2.13 -17.40
CA ALA A 286 -25.75 -1.21 -18.31
C ALA A 286 -24.98 0.10 -18.55
N HIS A 287 -23.67 0.13 -18.32
CA HIS A 287 -22.88 1.35 -18.44
C HIS A 287 -22.84 1.89 -19.88
N ARG A 288 -22.73 3.21 -20.04
CA ARG A 288 -22.60 3.89 -21.34
C ARG A 288 -21.34 3.51 -22.15
N TYR A 289 -20.39 2.81 -21.54
CA TYR A 289 -19.14 2.40 -22.17
C TYR A 289 -19.21 0.90 -22.43
N PRO A 290 -19.23 0.43 -23.69
CA PRO A 290 -19.32 -0.99 -24.01
C PRO A 290 -18.25 -1.83 -23.33
N LYS A 291 -17.02 -1.31 -23.28
CA LYS A 291 -15.92 -1.95 -22.56
C LYS A 291 -16.23 -2.23 -21.09
N ILE A 292 -16.84 -1.28 -20.37
CA ILE A 292 -17.17 -1.48 -18.95
C ILE A 292 -18.21 -2.57 -18.78
N ARG A 293 -19.19 -2.66 -19.69
CA ARG A 293 -20.21 -3.71 -19.64
C ARG A 293 -19.60 -5.09 -19.87
N ALA A 294 -18.76 -5.22 -20.90
CA ALA A 294 -18.06 -6.45 -21.22
C ALA A 294 -17.12 -6.88 -20.08
N ASP A 295 -16.28 -5.97 -19.58
CA ASP A 295 -15.37 -6.23 -18.46
C ASP A 295 -16.17 -6.64 -17.19
N ALA A 296 -17.34 -6.06 -16.95
CA ALA A 296 -18.20 -6.39 -15.82
C ALA A 296 -18.83 -7.77 -15.95
N ALA A 297 -19.35 -8.11 -17.12
CA ALA A 297 -19.93 -9.41 -17.41
C ALA A 297 -18.89 -10.53 -17.28
N GLU A 298 -17.71 -10.36 -17.90
CA GLU A 298 -16.61 -11.33 -17.84
C GLU A 298 -16.14 -11.53 -16.39
N TYR A 299 -15.93 -10.44 -15.65
CA TYR A 299 -15.44 -10.53 -14.28
C TYR A 299 -16.49 -11.06 -13.30
N LEU A 300 -17.77 -10.73 -13.51
CA LEU A 300 -18.87 -11.29 -12.73
C LEU A 300 -18.96 -12.80 -12.95
N TYR A 301 -18.96 -13.25 -14.20
CA TYR A 301 -18.97 -14.68 -14.53
C TYR A 301 -17.82 -15.43 -13.85
N LEU A 302 -16.60 -14.88 -13.89
CA LEU A 302 -15.45 -15.47 -13.20
C LEU A 302 -15.70 -15.63 -11.69
N ILE A 303 -16.29 -14.63 -11.02
CA ILE A 303 -16.56 -14.70 -9.59
C ILE A 303 -17.67 -15.70 -9.26
N LEU A 304 -18.75 -15.76 -10.07
CA LEU A 304 -19.80 -16.77 -9.90
C LEU A 304 -19.24 -18.20 -10.03
N GLN A 305 -18.32 -18.41 -10.98
CA GLN A 305 -17.67 -19.71 -11.22
C GLN A 305 -16.62 -20.09 -10.17
N THR A 306 -15.98 -19.13 -9.51
CA THR A 306 -14.81 -19.38 -8.64
C THR A 306 -15.07 -19.20 -7.15
N LYS A 307 -16.17 -18.54 -6.77
CA LYS A 307 -16.50 -18.25 -5.36
C LYS A 307 -17.86 -18.82 -5.02
N ASP A 308 -17.94 -19.49 -3.87
CA ASP A 308 -19.22 -19.93 -3.32
C ASP A 308 -19.97 -18.75 -2.70
N LEU A 309 -21.13 -18.40 -3.27
CA LEU A 309 -22.00 -17.35 -2.75
C LEU A 309 -23.06 -17.88 -1.77
N GLY A 310 -23.14 -19.19 -1.57
CA GLY A 310 -24.12 -19.86 -0.71
C GLY A 310 -25.51 -20.00 -1.33
N TYR A 311 -25.64 -19.85 -2.64
CA TYR A 311 -26.87 -20.08 -3.42
C TYR A 311 -26.53 -20.38 -4.88
N ASP A 312 -27.50 -20.91 -5.62
CA ASP A 312 -27.37 -21.27 -7.02
C ASP A 312 -27.25 -20.03 -7.92
N THR A 313 -26.24 -20.03 -8.78
CA THR A 313 -25.90 -18.94 -9.70
C THR A 313 -26.05 -19.31 -11.18
N GLU A 314 -26.45 -20.54 -11.50
CA GLU A 314 -26.52 -21.06 -12.89
C GLU A 314 -27.35 -20.15 -13.81
N GLU A 315 -28.55 -19.74 -13.38
CA GLU A 315 -29.41 -18.85 -14.17
C GLU A 315 -28.75 -17.49 -14.44
N ALA A 316 -28.04 -16.93 -13.46
CA ALA A 316 -27.34 -15.66 -13.64
C ALA A 316 -26.16 -15.81 -14.62
N GLU A 317 -25.47 -16.94 -14.58
CA GLU A 317 -24.36 -17.25 -15.48
C GLU A 317 -24.84 -17.41 -16.93
N ASP A 318 -25.94 -18.12 -17.15
CA ASP A 318 -26.55 -18.28 -18.47
C ASP A 318 -26.94 -16.92 -19.07
N VAL A 319 -27.62 -16.07 -18.29
CA VAL A 319 -27.98 -14.71 -18.73
C VAL A 319 -26.75 -13.89 -19.10
N ILE A 320 -25.65 -14.03 -18.35
CA ILE A 320 -24.40 -13.32 -18.65
C ILE A 320 -23.80 -13.79 -20.00
N LEU A 321 -23.84 -15.09 -20.27
CA LEU A 321 -23.29 -15.67 -21.49
C LEU A 321 -24.15 -15.40 -22.74
N GLU A 322 -25.47 -15.32 -22.59
CA GLU A 322 -26.42 -15.08 -23.69
C GLU A 322 -26.54 -13.60 -24.08
N THR A 323 -26.11 -12.67 -23.21
CA THR A 323 -26.25 -11.23 -23.44
C THR A 323 -25.09 -10.65 -24.28
N GLU A 324 -25.41 -9.85 -25.30
CA GLU A 324 -24.41 -9.11 -26.08
C GLU A 324 -23.96 -7.80 -25.39
N TRP A 325 -22.78 -7.81 -24.77
CA TRP A 325 -22.30 -6.67 -23.95
C TRP A 325 -21.66 -5.52 -24.74
N TYR A 326 -21.25 -5.78 -25.99
CA TYR A 326 -20.55 -4.81 -26.85
C TYR A 326 -21.47 -3.87 -27.64
N CYS A 327 -22.78 -4.13 -27.63
CA CYS A 327 -23.79 -3.40 -28.40
C CYS A 327 -24.24 -2.08 -27.75
#